data_AF-A0A1S3YQC4-F1
#
_entry.id   AF-A0A1S3YQC4-F1
#
_cell.length_a   1.000
_cell.length_b   1.000
_cell.length_c   1.000
_cell.angle_alpha   90.00
_cell.angle_beta   90.00
_cell.angle_gamma   90.00
#
_symmetry.space_group_name_H-M   'P 1'
#
loop_
_entity.id
_entity.type
_entity.pdbx_description
1 polymer ?
#
loop_
_entity_poly.entity_id
_entity_poly.type
_entity_poly.pdbx_seq_one_letter_code
_entity_poly.pdbx_strand_id
1 'polypeptide(L)'
;MGTVVDSSNQGAGSLPTNKKVSVIFVLGGPGSGKGTQCANIVENFGYTHLSAGDLLRAEIKSGSENGTMISNMIKEGKIVPSEVTIKLLQRAIQENGNDKFLIDGFPRNEENRAAFESVTGIEPEFVLFFDCPEEEMERRLLGRNQGREDDNIDT
;
A
#
# COMPACT_ATOMS: atom_id res chain seq x y z
N MET A 1 13.75 11.50 63.65
CA MET A 1 13.98 12.06 62.30
C MET A 1 13.57 10.98 61.31
N GLY A 2 12.43 10.99 60.64
CA GLY A 2 11.60 12.09 60.17
C GLY A 2 11.76 12.20 58.65
N THR A 3 10.77 11.67 57.91
CA THR A 3 10.38 11.95 56.50
C THR A 3 11.37 11.51 55.40
N VAL A 4 10.98 11.07 54.19
CA VAL A 4 9.77 11.27 53.36
C VAL A 4 9.68 10.15 52.32
N VAL A 5 8.45 9.80 51.92
CA VAL A 5 8.11 9.10 50.66
C VAL A 5 8.39 9.99 49.46
N ASP A 6 8.83 9.42 48.34
CA ASP A 6 8.36 9.92 47.05
C ASP A 6 8.20 8.82 45.99
N SER A 7 7.02 8.84 45.39
CA SER A 7 6.55 7.97 44.32
C SER A 7 6.56 8.78 43.03
N SER A 8 7.23 8.27 42.00
CA SER A 8 7.16 8.58 40.56
C SER A 8 8.60 8.52 40.03
N ASN A 9 8.90 8.01 38.85
CA ASN A 9 8.22 8.29 37.61
C ASN A 9 8.62 7.24 36.56
N GLN A 10 7.71 7.04 35.63
CA GLN A 10 7.79 6.13 34.50
C GLN A 10 9.07 6.41 33.70
N GLY A 11 10.02 5.48 33.73
CA GLY A 11 10.98 5.33 32.65
C GLY A 11 10.23 4.69 31.49
N ALA A 12 9.48 5.49 30.73
CA ALA A 12 9.04 5.10 29.41
C ALA A 12 10.27 4.57 28.68
N GLY A 13 10.30 3.25 28.42
CA GLY A 13 11.29 2.67 27.53
C GLY A 13 11.13 3.39 26.20
N SER A 14 11.99 4.37 25.94
CA SER A 14 12.04 5.04 24.66
C SER A 14 12.29 3.94 23.63
N LEU A 15 11.31 3.72 22.75
CA LEU A 15 11.46 2.82 21.62
C LEU A 15 12.76 3.21 20.90
N PRO A 16 13.74 2.30 20.78
CA PRO A 16 14.84 2.55 19.88
C PRO A 16 14.25 2.40 18.48
N THR A 17 14.25 3.46 17.68
CA THR A 17 14.96 3.52 16.39
C THR A 17 14.39 4.59 15.47
N ASN A 18 15.27 5.51 15.11
CA ASN A 18 15.20 6.38 13.95
C ASN A 18 15.35 5.53 12.66
N LYS A 19 14.47 4.53 12.49
CA LYS A 19 14.57 3.55 11.41
C LYS A 19 14.03 4.18 10.13
N LYS A 20 14.93 4.37 9.15
CA LYS A 20 14.57 4.90 7.84
C LYS A 20 13.58 3.93 7.17
N VAL A 21 12.39 4.42 6.84
CA VAL A 21 11.40 3.64 6.08
C VAL A 21 11.89 3.47 4.64
N SER A 22 11.88 2.23 4.16
CA SER A 22 12.23 1.80 2.82
C SER A 22 10.95 1.46 2.06
N VAL A 23 10.73 2.10 0.91
CA VAL A 23 9.58 1.87 0.04
C VAL A 23 10.07 1.52 -1.35
N ILE A 24 9.54 0.43 -1.91
CA ILE A 24 9.68 0.06 -3.32
C ILE A 24 8.29 0.05 -3.94
N PHE A 25 8.13 0.75 -5.05
CA PHE A 25 6.90 0.67 -5.85
C PHE A 25 6.92 -0.55 -6.74
N VAL A 26 5.80 -1.26 -6.82
CA VAL A 26 5.63 -2.45 -7.65
C VAL A 26 4.59 -2.17 -8.72
N LEU A 27 5.03 -2.12 -9.97
CA LEU A 27 4.22 -1.76 -11.13
C LEU A 27 4.18 -2.88 -12.17
N GLY A 28 3.17 -2.85 -13.04
CA GLY A 28 2.93 -3.83 -14.09
C GLY A 28 1.44 -4.09 -14.29
N GLY A 29 1.05 -4.60 -15.45
CA GLY A 29 -0.36 -4.82 -15.80
C GLY A 29 -1.06 -5.90 -14.93
N PRO A 30 -2.39 -5.92 -14.91
CA PRO A 30 -3.14 -7.03 -14.30
C PRO A 30 -2.72 -8.36 -14.96
N GLY A 31 -2.59 -9.44 -14.18
CA GLY A 31 -2.09 -10.73 -14.70
C GLY A 31 -0.56 -10.86 -14.85
N SER A 32 0.22 -9.78 -14.71
CA SER A 32 1.70 -9.85 -14.87
C SER A 32 2.42 -10.68 -13.80
N GLY A 33 1.78 -10.97 -12.67
CA GLY A 33 2.33 -11.80 -11.59
C GLY A 33 2.87 -11.04 -10.38
N LYS A 34 2.68 -9.70 -10.31
CA LYS A 34 3.09 -8.84 -9.19
C LYS A 34 2.79 -9.45 -7.82
N GLY A 35 1.53 -9.82 -7.56
CA GLY A 35 1.12 -10.34 -6.25
C GLY A 35 1.88 -11.59 -5.81
N THR A 36 2.14 -12.53 -6.73
CA THR A 36 2.96 -13.72 -6.44
C THR A 36 4.39 -13.33 -6.09
N GLN A 37 4.96 -12.38 -6.81
CA GLN A 37 6.35 -11.95 -6.59
C GLN A 37 6.47 -11.09 -5.34
N CYS A 38 5.49 -10.25 -5.02
CA CYS A 38 5.39 -9.56 -3.74
C CYS A 38 5.36 -10.56 -2.58
N ALA A 39 4.57 -11.63 -2.66
CA ALA A 39 4.54 -12.66 -1.61
C ALA A 39 5.92 -13.33 -1.42
N ASN A 40 6.61 -13.66 -2.52
CA ASN A 40 7.98 -14.17 -2.44
C ASN A 40 8.95 -13.16 -1.81
N ILE A 41 8.83 -11.87 -2.13
CA ILE A 41 9.72 -10.84 -1.59
C ILE A 41 9.46 -10.63 -0.09
N VAL A 42 8.19 -10.65 0.34
CA VAL A 42 7.79 -10.64 1.75
C VAL A 42 8.47 -11.78 2.51
N GLU A 43 8.33 -13.01 2.01
CA GLU A 43 8.89 -14.22 2.64
C GLU A 43 10.42 -14.18 2.71
N ASN A 44 11.10 -13.80 1.62
CA ASN A 44 12.56 -13.92 1.52
C ASN A 44 13.33 -12.70 2.02
N PHE A 45 12.74 -11.50 2.03
CA PHE A 45 13.44 -10.25 2.33
C PHE A 45 12.82 -9.42 3.46
N GLY A 46 11.72 -9.90 4.05
CA GLY A 46 11.08 -9.29 5.21
C GLY A 46 10.36 -7.97 4.93
N TYR A 47 9.91 -7.76 3.69
CA TYR A 47 9.06 -6.63 3.34
C TYR A 47 7.61 -6.84 3.82
N THR A 48 6.86 -5.76 3.97
CA THR A 48 5.40 -5.77 4.08
C THR A 48 4.81 -5.41 2.72
N HIS A 49 3.88 -6.22 2.19
CA HIS A 49 3.16 -5.90 0.95
C HIS A 49 1.90 -5.07 1.26
N LEU A 50 1.82 -3.88 0.65
CA LEU A 50 0.68 -2.99 0.68
C LEU A 50 0.09 -2.86 -0.72
N SER A 51 -1.10 -3.42 -0.92
CA SER A 51 -1.84 -3.32 -2.18
C SER A 51 -2.81 -2.12 -2.11
N ALA A 52 -2.61 -1.13 -2.98
CA ALA A 52 -3.47 0.06 -3.03
C ALA A 52 -4.94 -0.32 -3.29
N GLY A 53 -5.17 -1.30 -4.17
CA GLY A 53 -6.50 -1.82 -4.46
C GLY A 53 -7.16 -2.49 -3.24
N ASP A 54 -6.39 -3.24 -2.44
CA ASP A 54 -6.92 -3.87 -1.23
C ASP A 54 -7.24 -2.85 -0.14
N LEU A 55 -6.41 -1.82 0.02
CA LEU A 55 -6.68 -0.72 0.94
C LEU A 55 -7.97 0.03 0.55
N LEU A 56 -8.16 0.32 -0.74
CA LEU A 56 -9.39 0.95 -1.23
C LEU A 56 -10.62 0.06 -1.01
N ARG A 57 -10.53 -1.24 -1.27
CA ARG A 57 -11.61 -2.21 -1.00
C ARG A 57 -11.93 -2.33 0.50
N ALA A 58 -10.91 -2.29 1.36
CA ALA A 58 -11.10 -2.30 2.81
C ALA A 58 -11.81 -1.02 3.28
N GLU A 59 -11.45 0.14 2.71
CA GLU A 59 -12.08 1.42 2.99
C GLU A 59 -13.56 1.45 2.55
N ILE A 60 -13.90 0.84 1.40
CA ILE A 60 -15.30 0.65 0.99
C ILE A 60 -16.05 -0.21 2.03
N LYS A 61 -15.45 -1.33 2.46
CA LYS A 61 -16.08 -2.28 3.39
C LYS A 61 -16.25 -1.70 4.80
N SER A 62 -15.44 -0.74 5.20
CA SER A 62 -15.55 -0.09 6.51
C SER A 62 -16.78 0.82 6.63
N GLY A 63 -17.40 1.19 5.49
CA GLY A 63 -18.53 2.11 5.46
C GLY A 63 -18.14 3.55 5.79
N SER A 64 -16.87 3.92 5.57
CA SER A 64 -16.40 5.28 5.81
C SER A 64 -17.09 6.30 4.90
N GLU A 65 -16.95 7.59 5.24
CA GLU A 65 -17.46 8.70 4.43
C GLU A 65 -16.95 8.63 2.98
N ASN A 66 -15.69 8.21 2.79
CA ASN A 66 -15.09 8.04 1.46
C ASN A 66 -15.52 6.73 0.78
N GLY A 67 -15.99 5.73 1.52
CA GLY A 67 -16.29 4.40 1.00
C GLY A 67 -17.29 4.41 -0.17
N THR A 68 -18.35 5.23 -0.09
CA THR A 68 -19.33 5.37 -1.17
C THR A 68 -18.71 5.99 -2.43
N MET A 69 -17.93 7.06 -2.27
CA MET A 69 -17.23 7.72 -3.37
C MET A 69 -16.26 6.76 -4.07
N ILE A 70 -15.43 6.06 -3.30
CA ILE A 70 -14.45 5.09 -3.80
C ILE A 70 -15.16 3.97 -4.57
N SER A 71 -16.26 3.43 -4.01
CA SER A 71 -17.05 2.37 -4.64
C SER A 71 -17.59 2.79 -6.01
N ASN A 72 -18.18 3.98 -6.12
CA ASN A 72 -18.71 4.48 -7.39
C ASN A 72 -17.62 4.69 -8.43
N MET A 73 -16.47 5.26 -8.04
CA MET A 73 -15.36 5.48 -8.96
C MET A 73 -14.79 4.17 -9.51
N ILE A 74 -14.56 3.17 -8.65
CA ILE A 74 -14.03 1.87 -9.05
C ILE A 74 -15.01 1.17 -10.01
N LYS A 75 -16.32 1.19 -9.71
CA LYS A 75 -17.36 0.61 -10.59
C LYS A 75 -17.44 1.26 -11.96
N GLU A 76 -17.12 2.56 -12.04
CA GLU A 76 -17.08 3.32 -13.29
C GLU A 76 -15.74 3.23 -14.02
N GLY A 77 -14.78 2.43 -13.52
CA GLY A 77 -13.42 2.36 -14.08
C GLY A 77 -12.61 3.64 -13.90
N LYS A 78 -13.06 4.54 -13.02
CA LYS A 78 -12.40 5.83 -12.77
C LYS A 78 -11.30 5.70 -11.71
N ILE A 79 -10.29 6.54 -11.84
CA ILE A 79 -9.19 6.62 -10.89
C ILE A 79 -9.66 7.37 -9.64
N VAL A 80 -9.48 6.74 -8.47
CA VAL A 80 -9.70 7.38 -7.17
C VAL A 80 -8.66 8.49 -6.98
N PRO A 81 -9.04 9.69 -6.46
CA PRO A 81 -8.10 10.77 -6.20
C PRO A 81 -6.90 10.30 -5.38
N SER A 82 -5.71 10.73 -5.81
CA SER A 82 -4.45 10.23 -5.28
C SER A 82 -4.29 10.47 -3.78
N GLU A 83 -4.84 11.58 -3.28
CA GLU A 83 -4.80 11.98 -1.88
C GLU A 83 -5.50 10.97 -0.97
N VAL A 84 -6.57 10.33 -1.46
CA VAL A 84 -7.27 9.28 -0.71
C VAL A 84 -6.36 8.06 -0.58
N THR A 85 -5.77 7.61 -1.70
CA THR A 85 -4.87 6.46 -1.71
C THR A 85 -3.60 6.72 -0.88
N ILE A 86 -3.01 7.91 -0.97
CA ILE A 86 -1.81 8.29 -0.20
C ILE A 86 -2.11 8.27 1.30
N LYS A 87 -3.27 8.80 1.74
CA LYS A 87 -3.66 8.75 3.16
C LYS A 87 -3.83 7.32 3.67
N LEU A 88 -4.44 6.45 2.86
CA LEU A 88 -4.59 5.03 3.20
C LEU A 88 -3.22 4.33 3.29
N LEU A 89 -2.31 4.59 2.36
CA LEU A 89 -0.95 4.06 2.38
C LEU A 89 -0.16 4.58 3.59
N GLN A 90 -0.21 5.88 3.85
CA GLN A 90 0.47 6.51 4.98
C GLN A 90 0.02 5.89 6.31
N ARG A 91 -1.31 5.76 6.50
CA ARG A 91 -1.88 5.10 7.66
C ARG A 91 -1.41 3.64 7.77
N ALA A 92 -1.46 2.89 6.66
CA ALA A 92 -1.04 1.50 6.64
C ALA A 92 0.46 1.33 6.96
N ILE A 93 1.33 2.25 6.53
CA ILE A 93 2.75 2.29 6.88
C ILE A 93 2.94 2.58 8.37
N GLN A 94 2.25 3.59 8.90
CA GLN A 94 2.38 4.03 10.31
C GLN A 94 1.83 3.02 11.32
N GLU A 95 0.73 2.35 10.99
CA GLU A 95 0.13 1.31 11.83
C GLU A 95 0.90 -0.02 11.73
N ASN A 96 1.82 -0.15 10.77
CA ASN A 96 2.67 -1.32 10.65
C ASN A 96 3.94 -1.19 11.51
N GLY A 97 4.40 -2.30 12.09
CA GLY A 97 5.64 -2.34 12.87
C GLY A 97 6.93 -2.54 12.04
N ASN A 98 6.81 -2.65 10.72
CA ASN A 98 7.94 -2.88 9.80
C ASN A 98 8.49 -1.55 9.24
N ASP A 99 9.72 -1.58 8.72
CA ASP A 99 10.38 -0.45 8.06
C ASP A 99 10.60 -0.67 6.56
N LYS A 100 10.13 -1.79 5.99
CA LYS A 100 10.28 -2.13 4.58
C LYS A 100 8.94 -2.43 3.93
N PHE A 101 8.60 -1.72 2.85
CA PHE A 101 7.30 -1.80 2.22
C PHE A 101 7.39 -1.97 0.70
N LEU A 102 6.58 -2.89 0.17
CA LEU A 102 6.26 -3.00 -1.25
C LEU A 102 4.88 -2.37 -1.44
N ILE A 103 4.81 -1.30 -2.23
CA ILE A 103 3.53 -0.66 -2.56
C ILE A 103 3.14 -1.08 -3.98
N ASP A 104 2.10 -1.89 -4.10
CA ASP A 104 1.60 -2.46 -5.36
C ASP A 104 0.34 -1.73 -5.84
N GLY A 105 0.31 -1.37 -7.12
CA GLY A 105 -0.82 -0.67 -7.75
C GLY A 105 -0.81 0.86 -7.54
N PHE A 106 0.30 1.41 -7.03
CA PHE A 106 0.57 2.84 -6.87
C PHE A 106 2.09 3.08 -7.00
N PRO A 107 2.55 4.21 -7.54
CA PRO A 107 1.80 5.31 -8.16
C PRO A 107 1.31 4.96 -9.56
N ARG A 108 0.26 5.64 -10.05
CA ARG A 108 -0.23 5.46 -11.43
C ARG A 108 0.37 6.45 -12.43
N ASN A 109 0.93 7.54 -11.94
CA ASN A 109 1.62 8.55 -12.73
C ASN A 109 2.64 9.30 -11.86
N GLU A 110 3.41 10.19 -12.48
CA GLU A 110 4.45 10.97 -11.82
C GLU A 110 3.90 11.94 -10.76
N GLU A 111 2.71 12.51 -11.00
CA GLU A 111 2.05 13.40 -10.04
C GLU A 111 1.71 12.66 -8.73
N ASN A 112 1.26 11.41 -8.81
CA ASN A 112 1.00 10.56 -7.66
C ASN A 112 2.28 10.25 -6.87
N ARG A 113 3.39 9.98 -7.58
CA ARG A 113 4.71 9.76 -6.96
C ARG A 113 5.13 10.99 -6.16
N ALA A 114 5.12 12.16 -6.80
CA ALA A 114 5.51 13.42 -6.17
C ALA A 114 4.60 13.78 -4.98
N ALA A 115 3.29 13.55 -5.11
CA ALA A 115 2.35 13.77 -4.02
C ALA A 115 2.62 12.83 -2.83
N PHE A 116 2.92 11.55 -3.09
CA PHE A 116 3.28 10.59 -2.04
C PHE A 116 4.52 11.04 -1.28
N GLU A 117 5.60 11.43 -1.98
CA GLU A 117 6.82 11.94 -1.36
C GLU A 117 6.57 13.19 -0.52
N SER A 118 5.83 14.16 -1.06
CA SER A 118 5.49 15.40 -0.37
C SER A 118 4.70 15.17 0.92
N VAL A 119 3.72 14.26 0.89
CA VAL A 119 2.84 13.99 2.04
C VAL A 119 3.49 13.10 3.09
N THR A 120 4.27 12.10 2.66
CA THR A 120 4.85 11.11 3.57
C THR A 120 6.26 11.45 4.03
N GLY A 121 6.99 12.28 3.27
CA GLY A 121 8.42 12.49 3.45
C GLY A 121 9.28 11.28 3.07
N ILE A 122 8.70 10.26 2.43
CA ILE A 122 9.40 9.02 2.07
C ILE A 122 9.72 9.06 0.58
N GLU A 123 11.02 9.07 0.27
CA GLU A 123 11.53 8.86 -1.08
C GLU A 123 11.60 7.35 -1.39
N PRO A 124 10.88 6.85 -2.42
CA PRO A 124 10.97 5.47 -2.85
C PRO A 124 12.38 5.13 -3.35
N GLU A 125 12.89 3.94 -3.05
CA GLU A 125 14.23 3.54 -3.44
C GLU A 125 14.34 3.27 -4.95
N PHE A 126 13.34 2.57 -5.49
CA PHE A 126 13.21 2.28 -6.92
C PHE A 126 11.80 1.75 -7.24
N VAL A 127 11.54 1.58 -8.53
CA VAL A 127 10.34 0.93 -9.06
C VAL A 127 10.74 -0.46 -9.56
N LEU A 128 10.07 -1.49 -9.05
CA LEU A 128 10.10 -2.83 -9.60
C LEU A 128 8.97 -2.99 -10.61
N PHE A 129 9.31 -2.92 -11.90
CA PHE A 129 8.35 -3.05 -12.99
C PHE A 129 8.31 -4.49 -13.52
N PHE A 130 7.12 -5.11 -13.46
CA PHE A 130 6.85 -6.43 -14.01
C PHE A 130 6.39 -6.29 -15.45
N ASP A 131 7.36 -6.44 -16.36
CA ASP A 131 7.11 -6.53 -17.78
C ASP A 131 6.58 -7.92 -18.15
N CYS A 132 5.42 -7.96 -18.78
CA CYS A 132 4.74 -9.18 -19.19
C CYS A 132 4.01 -8.88 -20.51
N PRO A 133 4.15 -9.73 -21.54
CA PRO A 133 3.39 -9.58 -22.77
C PRO A 133 1.88 -9.50 -22.51
N GLU A 134 1.20 -8.63 -23.24
CA GLU A 134 -0.25 -8.41 -23.13
C GLU A 134 -1.05 -9.69 -23.33
N GLU A 135 -0.74 -10.46 -24.37
CA GLU A 135 -1.37 -11.77 -24.65
C GLU A 135 -1.28 -12.73 -23.45
N GLU A 136 -0.17 -12.69 -22.70
CA GLU A 136 -0.01 -13.53 -21.51
C GLU A 136 -0.74 -12.99 -20.29
N MET A 137 -0.81 -11.66 -20.15
CA MET A 137 -1.62 -11.03 -19.12
C MET A 137 -3.10 -11.35 -19.32
N GLU A 138 -3.62 -11.18 -20.54
CA GLU A 138 -5.00 -11.51 -20.92
C GLU A 138 -5.30 -12.99 -20.68
N ARG A 139 -4.45 -13.90 -21.16
CA ARG A 139 -4.62 -15.34 -20.96
C ARG A 139 -4.70 -15.69 -19.47
N ARG A 140 -3.91 -15.05 -18.62
CA ARG A 140 -3.93 -15.25 -17.16
C ARG A 140 -5.16 -14.65 -16.49
N LEU A 141 -5.67 -13.53 -16.98
CA LEU A 141 -6.89 -12.90 -16.47
C LEU A 141 -8.13 -13.73 -16.81
N LEU A 142 -8.23 -14.23 -18.03
CA LEU A 142 -9.33 -15.12 -18.45
C LEU A 142 -9.34 -16.45 -17.67
N GLY A 143 -8.17 -16.92 -17.22
CA GLY A 143 -8.05 -18.11 -16.38
C GLY A 143 -8.31 -17.87 -14.88
N ARG A 144 -8.49 -16.61 -14.44
CA ARG A 144 -8.62 -16.24 -13.03
C ARG A 144 -10.08 -16.24 -12.59
N ASN A 145 -10.50 -17.30 -11.88
CA ASN A 145 -11.81 -17.37 -11.20
C ASN A 145 -11.86 -16.56 -9.88
N GLN A 146 -11.28 -15.35 -9.82
CA GLN A 146 -11.13 -14.61 -8.55
C GLN A 146 -12.18 -13.50 -8.30
N GLY A 147 -13.18 -13.32 -9.16
CA GLY A 147 -14.37 -12.51 -8.86
C GLY A 147 -14.07 -11.04 -8.49
N ARG A 148 -13.07 -10.43 -9.12
CA ARG A 148 -12.79 -9.00 -8.98
C ARG A 148 -13.61 -8.23 -10.02
N GLU A 149 -14.42 -7.28 -9.57
CA GLU A 149 -15.32 -6.49 -10.43
C GLU A 149 -14.55 -5.55 -11.37
N ASP A 150 -13.28 -5.26 -11.07
CA ASP A 150 -12.39 -4.39 -11.83
C ASP A 150 -11.38 -5.12 -12.74
N ASP A 151 -11.42 -6.46 -12.80
CA ASP A 151 -10.61 -7.26 -13.75
C ASP A 151 -11.33 -7.36 -15.12
N ASN A 152 -11.64 -6.24 -15.77
CA ASN A 152 -12.25 -6.20 -17.11
C ASN A 152 -11.24 -5.82 -18.21
N ILE A 153 -11.37 -6.44 -19.39
CA ILE A 153 -10.53 -6.23 -20.58
C ILE A 153 -10.45 -4.75 -21.02
N ASP A 154 -11.45 -3.94 -20.67
CA ASP A 154 -11.59 -2.55 -21.13
C ASP A 154 -11.07 -1.49 -20.14
N THR A 155 -10.34 -1.86 -19.07
CA THR A 155 -9.82 -0.93 -18.03
C THR A 155 -8.40 -1.26 -17.59
#